data_AF-A0AA43UJB0-F1
#
_entry.id   AF-A0AA43UJB0-F1
#
_cell.length_a   1.000
_cell.length_b   1.000
_cell.length_c   1.000
_cell.angle_alpha   90.00
_cell.angle_beta   90.00
_cell.angle_gamma   90.00
#
_symmetry.space_group_name_H-M   'P 1'
#
loop_
_entity.id
_entity.type
_entity.pdbx_description
1 polymer ?
#
loop_
_entity_poly.entity_id
_entity_poly.type
_entity_poly.pdbx_seq_one_letter_code
_entity_poly.pdbx_strand_id
1 'polypeptide(L)'
;MFMTSCPAEGDPRDKVAGFVSDGSEGSLGGLRTDGLDFLVDLVTDEIARQEPDSRVIRLDRDYLSDNGIDFGRDLTAEFQRRTSEGGRVVWLVVQDLPINDWQKSLEALNGKDTQVFFFTTACRQVPCCFKLINN
;
A
#
# COMPACT_ATOMS: atom_id res chain seq x y z
N MET A 1 8.35 12.32 -0.16
CA MET A 1 8.61 11.18 -1.06
C MET A 1 8.01 11.50 -2.42
N PHE A 2 8.82 11.70 -3.46
CA PHE A 2 8.32 12.07 -4.80
C PHE A 2 8.44 10.86 -5.73
N MET A 3 7.33 10.48 -6.38
CA MET A 3 7.34 9.48 -7.45
C MET A 3 8.24 9.99 -8.59
N THR A 4 9.44 9.44 -8.73
CA THR A 4 10.44 9.96 -9.68
C THR A 4 10.21 9.46 -11.11
N SER A 5 9.47 8.37 -11.31
CA SER A 5 9.04 7.92 -12.63
C SER A 5 7.85 6.97 -12.57
N CYS A 6 7.05 7.00 -13.64
CA CYS A 6 6.03 6.01 -13.95
C CYS A 6 6.67 4.63 -14.17
N PRO A 7 6.24 3.56 -13.46
CA PRO A 7 6.75 2.22 -13.74
C PRO A 7 6.39 1.80 -15.17
N ALA A 8 7.27 1.01 -15.78
CA ALA A 8 7.00 0.45 -17.09
C ALA A 8 5.84 -0.55 -17.00
N GLU A 9 4.89 -0.45 -17.93
CA GLU A 9 3.82 -1.43 -18.10
C GLU A 9 4.41 -2.79 -18.47
N GLY A 10 3.85 -3.84 -17.86
CA GLY A 10 4.27 -5.22 -18.09
C GLY A 10 3.39 -6.18 -17.28
N ASP A 11 3.55 -7.48 -17.51
CA ASP A 11 2.86 -8.48 -16.68
C ASP A 11 3.45 -8.46 -15.26
N PRO A 12 2.65 -8.11 -14.22
CA PRO A 12 3.14 -8.03 -12.86
C PRO A 12 3.37 -9.42 -12.24
N ARG A 13 2.79 -10.50 -12.79
CA ARG A 13 2.87 -11.87 -12.24
C ARG A 13 4.32 -12.38 -12.17
N ASP A 14 5.16 -11.98 -13.12
CA ASP A 14 6.57 -12.38 -13.18
C ASP A 14 7.44 -11.68 -12.12
N LYS A 15 6.97 -10.56 -11.57
CA LYS A 15 7.77 -9.66 -10.73
C LYS A 15 7.23 -9.53 -9.31
N VAL A 16 5.96 -9.87 -9.08
CA VAL A 16 5.27 -9.65 -7.81
C VAL A 16 5.98 -10.32 -6.63
N ALA A 17 6.46 -11.56 -6.82
CA ALA A 17 7.15 -12.29 -5.75
C ALA A 17 8.41 -11.56 -5.27
N GLY A 18 9.27 -11.13 -6.22
CA GLY A 18 10.46 -10.34 -5.91
C GLY A 18 10.11 -8.98 -5.32
N PHE A 19 9.10 -8.32 -5.87
CA PHE A 19 8.63 -7.02 -5.42
C PHE A 19 8.12 -7.04 -3.96
N VAL A 20 7.37 -8.07 -3.56
CA VAL A 20 6.86 -8.23 -2.18
C VAL A 20 7.98 -8.62 -1.21
N SER A 21 8.89 -9.52 -1.62
CA SER A 21 9.99 -9.98 -0.75
C SER A 21 11.04 -8.91 -0.47
N ASP A 22 11.15 -7.92 -1.36
CA ASP A 22 12.10 -6.84 -1.22
C ASP A 22 11.54 -5.79 -0.23
N GLY A 23 12.24 -5.56 0.87
CA GLY A 23 11.85 -4.55 1.87
C GLY A 23 12.09 -3.10 1.44
N SER A 24 12.79 -2.88 0.32
CA SER A 24 13.12 -1.53 -0.15
C SER A 24 11.96 -0.84 -0.89
N GLU A 25 12.05 0.48 -1.00
CA GLU A 25 11.13 1.26 -1.84
C GLU A 25 11.21 0.80 -3.30
N GLY A 26 10.06 0.74 -3.97
CA GLY A 26 10.01 0.26 -5.35
C GLY A 26 8.66 0.49 -5.99
N SER A 27 8.56 0.15 -7.27
CA SER A 27 7.31 0.24 -8.02
C SER A 27 7.10 -0.98 -8.91
N LEU A 28 5.83 -1.34 -9.09
CA LEU A 28 5.37 -2.42 -9.95
C LEU A 28 4.29 -1.86 -10.88
N GLY A 29 4.49 -2.00 -12.19
CA GLY A 29 3.47 -1.70 -13.19
C GLY A 29 2.70 -2.96 -13.56
N GLY A 30 1.38 -2.84 -13.70
CA GLY A 30 0.50 -3.86 -14.24
C GLY A 30 0.09 -3.58 -15.68
N LEU A 31 -0.75 -4.45 -16.24
CA LEU A 31 -1.36 -4.28 -17.56
C LEU A 31 -2.65 -3.48 -17.46
N ARG A 32 -2.88 -2.53 -18.38
CA ARG A 32 -4.15 -1.77 -18.42
C ARG A 32 -5.38 -2.65 -18.62
N THR A 33 -5.22 -3.78 -19.31
CA THR A 33 -6.30 -4.74 -19.57
C THR A 33 -6.82 -5.41 -18.32
N ASP A 34 -5.98 -5.55 -17.29
CA ASP A 34 -6.29 -6.31 -16.10
C ASP A 34 -6.85 -5.39 -14.99
N GLY A 35 -6.53 -4.09 -15.04
CA GLY A 35 -7.06 -3.08 -14.13
C GLY A 35 -6.35 -3.00 -12.77
N LEU A 36 -6.80 -2.08 -11.92
CA LEU A 36 -6.18 -1.84 -10.61
C LEU A 36 -6.51 -2.93 -9.61
N ASP A 37 -7.76 -3.42 -9.60
CA ASP A 37 -8.22 -4.46 -8.67
C ASP A 37 -7.42 -5.76 -8.85
N PHE A 38 -7.15 -6.16 -10.10
CA PHE A 38 -6.28 -7.31 -10.37
C PHE A 38 -4.88 -7.14 -9.74
N LEU A 39 -4.29 -5.95 -9.83
CA LEU A 39 -2.98 -5.69 -9.24
C LEU A 39 -3.03 -5.70 -7.71
N VAL A 40 -4.12 -5.19 -7.11
CA VAL A 40 -4.36 -5.26 -5.67
C VAL A 40 -4.46 -6.70 -5.21
N ASP A 41 -5.28 -7.51 -5.87
CA ASP A 41 -5.47 -8.93 -5.53
C ASP A 41 -4.16 -9.71 -5.65
N LEU A 42 -3.44 -9.52 -6.77
CA LEU A 42 -2.15 -10.19 -7.02
C LEU A 42 -1.11 -9.88 -5.93
N VAL A 43 -0.99 -8.61 -5.52
CA VAL A 43 -0.05 -8.22 -4.45
C VAL A 43 -0.53 -8.74 -3.09
N THR A 44 -1.83 -8.69 -2.83
CA THR A 44 -2.42 -9.18 -1.57
C THR A 44 -2.21 -10.68 -1.38
N ASP A 45 -2.46 -11.48 -2.43
CA ASP A 45 -2.26 -12.92 -2.43
C ASP A 45 -0.77 -13.28 -2.22
N GLU A 46 0.13 -12.51 -2.83
CA GLU A 46 1.56 -12.69 -2.65
C GLU A 46 2.01 -12.40 -1.21
N ILE A 47 1.51 -11.31 -0.61
CA ILE A 47 1.78 -10.98 0.80
C ILE A 47 1.27 -12.10 1.71
N ALA A 48 0.04 -12.56 1.50
CA ALA A 48 -0.54 -13.64 2.31
C ALA A 48 0.28 -14.94 2.22
N ARG A 49 0.91 -15.20 1.06
CA ARG A 49 1.78 -16.36 0.86
C ARG A 49 3.14 -16.22 1.53
N GLN A 50 3.77 -15.05 1.44
CA GLN A 50 5.13 -14.83 1.95
C GLN A 50 5.15 -14.47 3.44
N GLU A 51 4.14 -13.74 3.91
CA GLU A 51 4.04 -13.18 5.25
C GLU A 51 2.69 -13.55 5.90
N PRO A 52 2.38 -14.85 6.14
CA PRO A 52 1.07 -15.29 6.62
C PRO A 52 0.71 -14.78 8.02
N ASP A 53 1.72 -14.41 8.83
CA ASP A 53 1.54 -13.84 10.17
C ASP A 53 1.40 -12.31 10.14
N SER A 54 1.57 -11.68 8.97
CA SER A 54 1.39 -10.24 8.83
C SER A 54 -0.09 -9.87 8.88
N ARG A 55 -0.35 -8.70 9.45
CA ARG A 55 -1.70 -8.13 9.47
C ARG A 55 -1.88 -7.22 8.27
N VAL A 56 -2.61 -7.71 7.28
CA VAL A 56 -2.93 -6.94 6.08
C VAL A 56 -4.16 -6.07 6.35
N ILE A 57 -4.02 -4.75 6.18
CA ILE A 57 -5.09 -3.77 6.35
C ILE A 57 -5.29 -3.04 5.03
N ARG A 58 -6.47 -3.22 4.43
CA ARG A 58 -6.90 -2.44 3.26
C ARG A 58 -7.49 -1.12 3.73
N LEU A 59 -6.83 -0.03 3.39
CA LEU A 59 -7.25 1.34 3.68
C LEU A 59 -8.11 1.84 2.52
N ASP A 60 -9.40 1.54 2.59
CA ASP A 60 -10.44 2.03 1.68
C ASP A 60 -11.53 2.80 2.45
N ARG A 61 -12.57 3.25 1.75
CA ARG A 61 -13.65 4.05 2.34
C ARG A 61 -14.39 3.31 3.46
N ASP A 62 -14.57 2.01 3.32
CA ASP A 62 -15.31 1.21 4.29
C ASP A 62 -14.48 1.11 5.58
N TYR A 63 -13.17 0.84 5.46
CA TYR A 63 -12.27 0.85 6.61
C TYR A 63 -12.26 2.20 7.33
N LEU A 64 -12.19 3.31 6.60
CA LEU A 64 -12.20 4.64 7.21
C LEU A 64 -13.51 4.90 7.95
N SER A 65 -14.64 4.57 7.33
CA SER A 65 -15.97 4.75 7.93
C SER A 65 -16.14 3.90 9.19
N ASP A 66 -15.76 2.63 9.12
CA ASP A 66 -15.91 1.67 10.24
C ASP A 66 -15.05 2.04 11.45
N ASN A 67 -13.94 2.75 11.23
CA ASN A 67 -13.01 3.17 12.28
C ASN A 67 -13.12 4.66 12.64
N GLY A 68 -14.08 5.40 12.07
CA GLY A 68 -14.30 6.83 12.36
C GLY A 68 -13.11 7.72 11.99
N ILE A 69 -12.48 7.46 10.84
CA ILE A 69 -11.28 8.17 10.38
C ILE A 69 -11.68 9.22 9.34
N ASP A 70 -11.85 10.46 9.79
CA ASP A 70 -12.30 11.58 8.96
C ASP A 70 -11.14 12.50 8.53
N PHE A 71 -10.10 12.61 9.35
CA PHE A 71 -8.99 13.54 9.14
C PHE A 71 -7.62 12.86 9.25
N GLY A 72 -6.60 13.52 8.70
CA GLY A 72 -5.21 13.01 8.75
C GLY A 72 -4.70 12.75 10.18
N ARG A 73 -5.17 13.49 11.19
CA ARG A 73 -4.82 13.23 12.60
C ARG A 73 -5.38 11.89 13.11
N ASP A 74 -6.57 11.51 12.65
CA ASP A 74 -7.24 10.28 13.05
C ASP A 74 -6.55 9.10 12.37
N LEU A 75 -6.16 9.27 11.10
CA LEU A 75 -5.35 8.31 10.37
C LEU A 75 -3.97 8.09 11.04
N THR A 76 -3.32 9.17 11.48
CA THR A 76 -2.07 9.09 12.25
C THR A 76 -2.26 8.29 13.54
N ALA A 77 -3.32 8.56 14.30
CA ALA A 77 -3.63 7.82 15.51
C ALA A 77 -3.89 6.33 15.22
N GLU A 78 -4.59 6.04 14.12
CA GLU A 78 -4.87 4.66 13.70
C GLU A 78 -3.60 3.89 13.32
N PHE A 79 -2.71 4.51 12.55
CA PHE A 79 -1.40 3.96 12.22
C PHE A 79 -0.60 3.60 13.48
N GLN A 80 -0.55 4.52 14.44
CA GLN A 80 0.13 4.28 15.72
C GLN A 80 -0.53 3.16 16.52
N ARG A 81 -1.87 3.14 16.58
CA ARG A 81 -2.61 2.12 17.33
C ARG A 81 -2.33 0.74 16.77
N ARG A 82 -2.53 0.52 15.47
CA ARG A 82 -2.35 -0.80 14.84
C ARG A 82 -0.92 -1.31 14.92
N THR A 83 0.07 -0.43 14.75
CA THR A 83 1.48 -0.82 14.88
C THR A 83 1.91 -1.05 16.34
N SER A 84 1.20 -0.49 17.33
CA SER A 84 1.46 -0.74 18.75
C SER A 84 0.91 -2.08 19.27
N GLU A 85 -0.06 -2.67 18.57
CA GLU A 85 -0.67 -3.96 18.93
C GLU A 85 0.26 -5.16 18.69
N GLY A 86 1.45 -4.93 18.13
CA GLY A 86 2.46 -5.95 17.87
C GLY A 86 2.25 -6.72 16.57
N GLY A 87 3.34 -7.28 16.07
CA GLY A 87 3.41 -7.94 14.77
C GLY A 87 3.57 -6.95 13.61
N ARG A 88 3.91 -7.51 12.45
CA ARG A 88 4.08 -6.75 11.22
C ARG A 88 2.72 -6.33 10.65
N VAL A 89 2.59 -5.06 10.28
CA VAL A 89 1.36 -4.54 9.66
C VAL A 89 1.64 -4.15 8.22
N VAL A 90 0.84 -4.66 7.29
CA VAL A 90 0.93 -4.30 5.87
C VAL A 90 -0.28 -3.47 5.48
N TRP A 91 -0.06 -2.24 5.04
CA TRP A 91 -1.10 -1.31 4.62
C TRP A 91 -1.26 -1.33 3.11
N LEU A 92 -2.48 -1.61 2.63
CA LEU A 92 -2.86 -1.50 1.24
C LEU A 92 -3.67 -0.22 1.05
N VAL A 93 -3.06 0.78 0.44
CA VAL A 93 -3.63 2.12 0.23
C VAL A 93 -4.11 2.23 -1.20
N VAL A 94 -5.40 2.45 -1.42
CA VAL A 94 -5.96 2.61 -2.77
C VAL A 94 -6.14 4.09 -3.09
N GLN A 95 -5.98 4.47 -4.38
CA GLN A 95 -5.96 5.85 -4.90
C GLN A 95 -7.03 6.81 -4.35
N ASP A 96 -8.22 6.32 -3.98
CA ASP A 96 -9.38 7.14 -3.68
C ASP A 96 -9.62 7.39 -2.18
N LEU A 97 -8.54 7.49 -1.39
CA LEU A 97 -8.63 7.86 0.03
C LEU A 97 -9.19 9.27 0.19
N PRO A 98 -10.37 9.44 0.83
CA PRO A 98 -11.00 10.74 1.05
C PRO A 98 -10.35 11.55 2.19
N ILE A 99 -9.03 11.43 2.38
CA ILE A 99 -8.27 12.14 3.40
C ILE A 99 -7.23 13.01 2.72
N ASN A 100 -7.38 14.32 2.86
CA ASN A 100 -6.41 15.28 2.33
C ASN A 100 -5.04 15.08 3.00
N ASP A 101 -3.97 15.11 2.19
CA ASP A 101 -2.58 14.95 2.62
C ASP A 101 -2.31 13.71 3.49
N TRP A 102 -3.04 12.60 3.28
CA TRP A 102 -2.88 11.36 4.05
C TRP A 102 -1.43 10.83 4.05
N GLN A 103 -0.64 11.16 3.03
CA GLN A 103 0.77 10.80 2.94
C GLN A 103 1.59 11.36 4.10
N LYS A 104 1.20 12.51 4.68
CA LYS A 104 1.86 13.06 5.88
C LYS A 104 1.66 12.16 7.10
N SER A 105 0.54 11.46 7.19
CA SER A 105 0.27 10.52 8.28
C SER A 105 1.22 9.31 8.26
N LEU A 106 1.81 8.98 7.11
CA LEU A 106 2.79 7.90 6.98
C LEU A 106 4.07 8.15 7.81
N GLU A 107 4.38 9.39 8.18
CA GLU A 107 5.53 9.69 9.04
C GLU A 107 5.45 8.96 10.40
N ALA A 108 4.25 8.66 10.87
CA ALA A 108 4.03 7.91 12.11
C ALA A 108 4.44 6.43 12.03
N LEU A 109 4.65 5.91 10.82
CA LEU A 109 5.05 4.54 10.56
C LEU A 109 6.58 4.38 10.45
N ASN A 110 7.35 5.48 10.44
CA ASN A 110 8.81 5.43 10.31
C ASN A 110 9.44 4.61 11.45
N GLY A 111 10.28 3.63 11.09
CA GLY A 111 10.98 2.75 12.04
C GLY A 111 10.07 1.76 12.77
N LYS A 112 8.84 1.56 12.28
CA LYS A 112 7.91 0.51 12.75
C LYS A 112 8.04 -0.70 11.84
N ASP A 113 7.73 -1.89 12.32
CA ASP A 113 7.68 -3.08 11.45
C ASP A 113 6.41 -3.07 10.58
N THR A 114 6.47 -2.34 9.46
CA THR A 114 5.30 -2.10 8.62
C THR A 114 5.63 -1.85 7.15
N GLN A 115 4.85 -2.40 6.21
CA GLN A 115 4.99 -2.07 4.80
C GLN A 115 3.77 -1.31 4.32
N VAL A 116 3.96 -0.32 3.45
CA VAL A 116 2.87 0.42 2.81
C VAL A 116 2.94 0.21 1.30
N PHE A 117 1.89 -0.35 0.74
CA PHE A 117 1.67 -0.50 -0.70
C PHE A 117 0.60 0.49 -1.15
N PHE A 118 0.94 1.38 -2.09
CA PHE A 118 0.02 2.35 -2.66
C PHE A 118 -0.33 2.02 -4.09
N PHE A 119 -1.63 1.85 -4.36
CA PHE A 119 -2.19 1.44 -5.64
C PHE A 119 -2.84 2.63 -6.35
N THR A 120 -2.44 2.89 -7.58
CA THR A 120 -2.97 4.00 -8.38
C THR A 120 -2.88 3.77 -9.88
N THR A 121 -3.74 4.44 -10.64
CA THR A 121 -3.72 4.56 -12.10
C THR A 121 -3.31 5.96 -12.57
N ALA A 122 -2.93 6.87 -11.66
CA ALA A 122 -2.61 8.26 -11.96
C ALA A 122 -1.47 8.41 -12.98
N CYS A 123 -0.58 7.42 -13.04
CA CYS A 123 0.46 7.34 -14.05
C CYS A 123 -0.08 6.76 -15.36
N ARG A 124 -0.39 7.61 -16.35
CA ARG A 124 -0.74 7.21 -17.74
C ARG A 124 -1.81 6.11 -17.84
N GLN A 125 -2.73 6.06 -16.87
CA GLN A 125 -3.78 5.03 -16.74
C GLN A 125 -3.24 3.60 -16.58
N VAL A 126 -1.96 3.43 -16.29
CA VAL A 126 -1.35 2.12 -15.99
C VAL A 126 -1.63 1.81 -14.52
N PRO A 127 -2.18 0.64 -14.17
CA PRO A 127 -2.22 0.18 -12.78
C PRO A 127 -0.80 0.11 -12.21
N CYS A 128 -0.57 0.82 -11.12
CA CYS A 128 0.73 0.93 -10.47
C CYS A 128 0.59 0.60 -8.99
N CYS A 129 1.58 -0.10 -8.46
CA CYS A 129 1.76 -0.31 -7.02
C CYS A 129 3.11 0.26 -6.60
N PHE A 130 3.15 1.04 -5.53
CA PHE A 130 4.37 1.63 -4.96
C PHE A 130 4.58 1.16 -3.53
N LYS A 131 5.80 0.74 -3.18
CA LYS A 131 6.22 0.57 -1.79
C LYS A 131 6.72 1.91 -1.25
N LEU A 132 6.04 2.43 -0.22
CA LEU A 132 6.24 3.81 0.24
C LEU A 132 7.10 3.97 1.49
N ILE A 133 7.37 2.90 2.23
CA ILE A 133 8.16 2.97 3.46
C ILE A 133 9.22 1.88 3.39
N ASN A 134 10.44 2.24 3.78
CA ASN A 134 11.57 1.34 3.96
C ASN A 134 11.80 1.19 5.47
N ASN A 135 11.95 -0.04 5.97
CA ASN A 135 12.34 -0.31 7.35
C ASN A 135 13.68 -1.02 7.42
#